data_AF-A0AAD1RW76-F1
#
_entry.id   AF-A0AAD1RW76-F1
#
_cell.length_a   1.000
_cell.length_b   1.000
_cell.length_c   1.000
_cell.angle_alpha   90.00
_cell.angle_beta   90.00
_cell.angle_gamma   90.00
#
_symmetry.space_group_name_H-M   'P 1'
#
loop_
_entity.id
_entity.type
_entity.pdbx_description
1 polymer ?
#
loop_
_entity_poly.entity_id
_entity_poly.type
_entity_poly.pdbx_seq_one_letter_code
_entity_poly.pdbx_strand_id
1 'polypeptide(L)'
;MTAFLIRKAPTAPVDAPRNIIAVTREVSIKAALLARSRSTPDFRVNGCSVRVYDDLPFNFLLERQRLMHVMRELQENGIRYRWGASGTLVVQQGDTILTLSVQEDPAGFLTAF
;
A
#
# COMPACT_ATOMS: atom_id res chain seq x y z
N MET A 1 -18.07 -14.37 1.75
CA MET A 1 -16.82 -13.92 1.10
C MET A 1 -16.71 -14.64 -0.21
N THR A 2 -16.29 -13.96 -1.28
CA THR A 2 -16.11 -14.57 -2.60
C THR A 2 -14.69 -14.32 -3.07
N ALA A 3 -14.06 -15.28 -3.75
CA ALA A 3 -12.68 -15.14 -4.21
C ALA A 3 -12.52 -15.57 -5.67
N PHE A 4 -11.67 -14.87 -6.41
CA PHE A 4 -11.45 -15.10 -7.84
C PHE A 4 -9.96 -14.98 -8.19
N LEU A 5 -9.49 -15.81 -9.14
CA LEU A 5 -8.16 -15.70 -9.71
C LEU A 5 -8.12 -14.56 -10.75
N ILE A 6 -7.14 -13.68 -10.63
CA ILE A 6 -6.91 -12.62 -11.62
C ILE A 6 -5.97 -13.14 -12.72
N ARG A 7 -6.10 -12.58 -13.92
CA ARG A 7 -5.07 -12.69 -14.95
C ARG A 7 -3.73 -12.15 -14.41
N LYS A 8 -2.64 -12.77 -14.84
CA LYS A 8 -1.29 -12.25 -14.54
C LYS A 8 -1.10 -10.90 -15.21
N ALA A 9 -0.33 -10.03 -14.58
CA ALA A 9 0.16 -8.83 -15.26
C ALA A 9 1.02 -9.26 -16.48
N PRO A 10 1.01 -8.50 -17.59
CA PRO A 10 1.82 -8.82 -18.77
C PRO A 10 3.32 -8.95 -18.47
N THR A 11 3.79 -8.27 -17.41
CA THR A 11 5.17 -8.24 -16.96
C THR A 11 5.51 -9.34 -15.95
N ALA A 12 4.53 -10.14 -15.50
CA ALA A 12 4.77 -11.16 -14.49
C ALA A 12 5.43 -12.41 -15.12
N PRO A 13 6.39 -13.07 -14.44
CA PRO A 13 6.98 -14.32 -14.90
C PRO A 13 5.93 -15.42 -15.19
N VAL A 14 6.25 -16.31 -16.13
CA VAL A 14 5.35 -17.37 -16.59
C VAL A 14 5.02 -18.36 -15.47
N ASP A 15 5.94 -18.58 -14.54
CA ASP A 15 5.83 -19.46 -13.37
C ASP A 15 5.24 -18.76 -12.13
N ALA A 16 5.24 -17.42 -12.08
CA ALA A 16 4.73 -16.67 -10.93
C ALA A 16 3.26 -17.01 -10.65
N PRO A 17 2.83 -17.22 -9.39
CA PRO A 17 1.44 -17.53 -9.10
C PRO A 17 0.50 -16.38 -9.51
N ARG A 18 -0.75 -16.70 -9.85
CA ARG A 18 -1.78 -15.68 -10.11
C ARG A 18 -2.22 -15.04 -8.79
N ASN A 19 -2.50 -13.74 -8.83
CA ASN A 19 -3.11 -13.04 -7.71
C ASN A 19 -4.57 -13.49 -7.51
N ILE A 20 -5.07 -13.39 -6.28
CA ILE A 20 -6.46 -13.67 -5.90
C ILE A 20 -7.09 -12.37 -5.40
N ILE A 21 -8.28 -12.02 -5.92
CA ILE A 21 -9.13 -11.00 -5.31
C ILE A 21 -10.09 -11.69 -4.36
N ALA A 22 -10.11 -11.25 -3.11
CA ALA A 22 -11.12 -11.64 -2.13
C ALA A 22 -12.06 -10.47 -1.87
N VAL A 23 -13.35 -10.69 -2.08
CA VAL A 23 -14.42 -9.70 -1.86
C VAL A 23 -15.17 -10.07 -0.58
N THR A 24 -15.18 -9.13 0.36
CA THR A 24 -15.95 -9.20 1.61
C THR A 24 -17.16 -8.28 1.50
N ARG A 25 -18.28 -8.66 2.14
CA ARG A 25 -19.46 -7.79 2.23
C ARG A 25 -19.25 -6.65 3.21
N GLU A 26 -18.45 -6.89 4.24
CA GLU A 26 -18.19 -5.94 5.32
C GLU A 26 -16.78 -5.35 5.19
N VAL A 27 -16.70 -4.02 5.26
CA VAL A 27 -15.44 -3.26 5.22
C VAL A 27 -14.59 -3.52 6.48
N SER A 28 -15.23 -3.74 7.63
CA SER A 28 -14.57 -4.09 8.89
C SER A 28 -13.74 -5.37 8.78
N ILE A 29 -14.27 -6.41 8.12
CA ILE A 29 -13.57 -7.68 7.88
C ILE A 29 -12.32 -7.44 7.02
N LYS A 30 -12.44 -6.66 5.94
CA LYS A 30 -11.29 -6.29 5.10
C LYS A 30 -10.21 -5.59 5.93
N ALA A 31 -10.60 -4.60 6.73
CA ALA A 31 -9.67 -3.85 7.57
C ALA A 31 -8.96 -4.75 8.61
N ALA A 32 -9.70 -5.64 9.26
CA ALA A 32 -9.15 -6.59 10.23
C ALA A 32 -8.16 -7.57 9.60
N LEU A 33 -8.47 -8.09 8.40
CA LEU A 33 -7.57 -8.99 7.67
C LEU A 33 -6.26 -8.29 7.27
N LEU A 34 -6.34 -7.06 6.77
CA LEU A 34 -5.15 -6.27 6.40
C LEU A 34 -4.31 -5.88 7.62
N ALA A 35 -4.94 -5.51 8.73
CA ALA A 35 -4.24 -5.20 9.97
C ALA A 35 -3.48 -6.44 10.47
N ARG A 36 -4.14 -7.60 10.49
CA ARG A 36 -3.55 -8.87 10.90
C ARG A 36 -2.41 -9.32 10.00
N SER A 37 -2.55 -9.16 8.67
CA SER A 37 -1.48 -9.54 7.73
C SER A 37 -0.25 -8.64 7.85
N ARG A 38 -0.43 -7.36 8.21
CA ARG A 38 0.68 -6.41 8.43
C ARG A 38 1.38 -6.63 9.76
N SER A 39 0.65 -7.04 10.80
CA SER A 39 1.22 -7.30 12.13
C SER A 39 1.91 -8.67 12.26
N THR A 40 1.69 -9.57 11.29
CA THR A 40 2.24 -10.93 11.33
C THR A 40 3.41 -11.02 10.35
N PRO A 41 4.67 -10.93 10.82
CA PRO A 41 5.81 -11.21 9.98
C PRO A 41 5.72 -12.67 9.52
N ASP A 42 5.73 -12.89 8.20
CA ASP A 42 5.54 -14.19 7.55
C ASP A 42 4.12 -14.79 7.69
N PHE A 43 3.12 -14.07 7.22
CA PHE A 43 1.75 -14.58 7.12
C PHE A 43 1.70 -15.80 6.18
N ARG A 44 1.42 -17.00 6.71
CA ARG A 44 1.42 -18.26 5.95
C ARG A 44 0.02 -18.84 5.77
N VAL A 45 -0.22 -19.44 4.61
CA VAL A 45 -1.39 -20.25 4.29
C VAL A 45 -0.91 -21.57 3.69
N ASN A 46 -1.30 -22.70 4.29
CA ASN A 46 -0.86 -24.05 3.88
C ASN A 46 0.67 -24.18 3.73
N GLY A 47 1.42 -23.55 4.66
CA GLY A 47 2.89 -23.55 4.64
C GLY A 47 3.52 -22.55 3.67
N CYS A 48 2.75 -21.91 2.77
CA CYS A 48 3.24 -20.91 1.84
C CYS A 48 3.15 -19.50 2.43
N SER A 49 4.21 -18.72 2.30
CA SER A 49 4.19 -17.28 2.65
C SER A 49 3.32 -16.53 1.66
N VAL A 50 2.39 -15.73 2.17
CA VAL A 50 1.44 -14.96 1.37
C VAL A 50 1.47 -13.49 1.81
N ARG A 51 1.34 -12.60 0.82
CA ARG A 51 1.24 -11.16 1.06
C ARG A 51 -0.15 -10.70 0.70
N VAL A 52 -0.74 -9.90 1.60
CA VAL A 52 -2.08 -9.36 1.43
C VAL A 52 -1.98 -7.86 1.21
N TYR A 53 -2.64 -7.39 0.16
CA TYR A 53 -2.64 -5.99 -0.24
C TYR A 53 -4.08 -5.48 -0.36
N ASP A 54 -4.24 -4.16 -0.22
CA ASP A 54 -5.47 -3.50 -0.61
C ASP A 54 -5.64 -3.60 -2.14
N ASP A 55 -6.84 -3.96 -2.59
CA ASP A 55 -7.24 -3.74 -3.98
C ASP A 55 -7.53 -2.24 -4.17
N LEU A 56 -6.86 -1.64 -5.15
CA LEU A 56 -6.88 -0.20 -5.40
C LEU A 56 -7.04 0.07 -6.89
N PRO A 57 -7.77 1.13 -7.26
CA PRO A 57 -7.78 1.66 -8.62
C PRO A 57 -6.36 1.88 -9.17
N PHE A 58 -6.18 1.60 -10.46
CA PHE A 58 -4.87 1.66 -11.13
C PHE A 58 -4.21 3.05 -11.02
N ASN A 59 -5.00 4.13 -11.10
CA ASN A 59 -4.49 5.49 -10.92
C ASN A 59 -3.89 5.70 -9.52
N PHE A 60 -4.50 5.16 -8.46
CA PHE A 60 -3.93 5.25 -7.12
C PHE A 60 -2.65 4.43 -6.98
N LEU A 61 -2.56 3.28 -7.65
CA LEU A 61 -1.32 2.50 -7.67
C LEU A 61 -0.19 3.27 -8.36
N LEU A 62 -0.47 3.95 -9.48
CA LEU A 62 0.49 4.82 -10.16
C LEU A 62 0.93 5.99 -9.28
N GLU A 63 -0.01 6.63 -8.59
CA GLU A 63 0.32 7.73 -7.67
C GLU A 63 1.21 7.26 -6.53
N ARG A 64 0.89 6.11 -5.93
CA ARG A 64 1.74 5.50 -4.92
C ARG A 64 3.13 5.17 -5.45
N GLN A 65 3.22 4.65 -6.67
CA GLN A 65 4.49 4.36 -7.31
C GLN A 65 5.34 5.62 -7.47
N ARG A 66 4.73 6.75 -7.84
CA ARG A 66 5.42 8.04 -7.95
C ARG A 66 5.96 8.51 -6.60
N LEU A 67 5.23 8.31 -5.51
CA LEU A 67 5.64 8.71 -4.17
C LEU A 67 6.62 7.74 -3.47
N MET A 68 7.02 6.63 -4.13
CA MET A 68 7.95 5.65 -3.54
C MET A 68 9.31 6.24 -3.16
N HIS A 69 9.80 7.24 -3.90
CA HIS A 69 11.06 7.92 -3.57
C HIS A 69 10.92 8.74 -2.28
N VAL A 70 9.84 9.53 -2.17
CA VAL A 70 9.52 10.30 -0.96
C VAL A 70 9.41 9.38 0.27
N MET A 71 8.71 8.25 0.14
CA MET A 71 8.61 7.29 1.26
C MET A 71 9.95 6.75 1.73
N ARG A 72 10.89 6.54 0.80
CA ARG A 72 12.24 6.08 1.13
C ARG A 72 12.96 7.13 1.95
N GLU A 73 12.93 8.38 1.50
CA GLU A 73 13.54 9.50 2.21
C GLU A 73 12.91 9.72 3.59
N LEU A 74 11.58 9.67 3.69
CA LEU A 74 10.89 9.76 5.00
C LEU A 74 11.32 8.62 5.93
N GLN A 75 11.48 7.41 5.41
CA GLN A 75 11.95 6.26 6.18
C GLN A 75 13.41 6.44 6.64
N GLU A 76 14.28 6.92 5.76
CA GLU A 76 15.69 7.20 6.06
C GLU A 76 15.85 8.30 7.12
N ASN A 77 14.97 9.31 7.10
CA ASN A 77 14.93 10.38 8.11
C ASN A 77 14.13 10.03 9.37
N GLY A 78 13.62 8.79 9.48
CA GLY A 78 12.84 8.35 10.65
C GLY A 78 11.49 9.05 10.82
N ILE A 79 10.96 9.67 9.76
CA ILE A 79 9.68 10.38 9.77
C ILE A 79 8.54 9.36 9.63
N ARG A 80 7.52 9.48 10.47
CA ARG A 80 6.36 8.58 10.43
C ARG A 80 5.46 8.95 9.27
N TYR A 81 5.04 7.95 8.50
CA TYR A 81 4.08 8.14 7.43
C TYR A 81 3.14 6.95 7.28
N ARG A 82 2.02 7.18 6.59
CA ARG A 82 1.08 6.12 6.18
C ARG A 82 0.40 6.51 4.87
N TRP A 83 -0.04 5.51 4.12
CA TRP A 83 -0.91 5.78 2.97
C TRP A 83 -2.28 6.29 3.43
N GLY A 84 -2.71 7.41 2.86
CA GLY A 84 -4.06 7.93 2.94
C GLY A 84 -4.99 7.33 1.90
N ALA A 85 -6.18 7.93 1.80
CA ALA A 85 -7.12 7.63 0.72
C ALA A 85 -6.58 8.16 -0.62
N SER A 86 -7.04 7.58 -1.72
CA SER A 86 -6.83 8.14 -3.06
C SER A 86 -5.36 8.42 -3.42
N GLY A 87 -4.46 7.47 -3.15
CA GLY A 87 -3.05 7.59 -3.53
C GLY A 87 -2.21 8.60 -2.74
N THR A 88 -2.79 9.27 -1.74
CA THR A 88 -2.08 10.28 -0.92
C THR A 88 -1.18 9.65 0.15
N LEU A 89 -0.13 10.38 0.55
CA LEU A 89 0.76 10.00 1.64
C LEU A 89 0.54 10.95 2.82
N VAL A 90 0.17 10.41 3.98
CA VAL A 90 0.01 11.19 5.21
C VAL A 90 1.29 11.09 6.01
N VAL A 91 1.93 12.23 6.27
CA VAL A 91 3.23 12.35 6.95
C VAL A 91 3.02 13.03 8.29
N GLN A 92 3.65 12.51 9.34
CA GLN A 92 3.60 13.07 10.68
C GLN A 92 5.02 13.37 11.19
N GLN A 93 5.26 14.62 11.53
CA GLN A 93 6.48 15.11 12.17
C GLN A 93 6.10 15.94 13.40
N GLY A 94 6.35 15.39 14.59
CA GLY A 94 5.84 15.98 15.84
C GLY A 94 4.30 16.01 15.85
N ASP A 95 3.76 17.20 16.13
CA ASP A 95 2.32 17.47 16.15
C ASP A 95 1.75 17.86 14.78
N THR A 96 2.61 18.02 13.77
CA THR A 96 2.21 18.40 12.41
C THR A 96 1.87 17.16 11.59
N ILE A 97 0.66 17.16 11.00
CA ILE A 97 0.21 16.16 10.04
C ILE A 97 0.02 16.85 8.70
N LEU A 98 0.78 16.40 7.70
CA LEU A 98 0.62 16.85 6.32
C LEU A 98 0.11 15.72 5.44
N THR A 99 -0.67 16.06 4.43
CA THR A 99 -1.13 15.13 3.39
C THR A 99 -0.50 15.54 2.09
N LEU A 100 0.21 14.61 1.47
CA LEU A 100 0.85 14.74 0.18
C LEU A 100 -0.02 14.09 -0.89
N SER A 101 -0.32 14.85 -1.94
CA SER A 101 -0.80 14.31 -3.20
C SER A 101 0.28 14.41 -4.28
N VAL A 102 0.22 13.54 -5.29
CA VAL A 102 1.14 13.59 -6.45
C VAL A 102 1.01 14.90 -7.25
N GLN A 103 -0.08 15.63 -7.08
CA GLN A 103 -0.29 16.93 -7.71
C GLN A 103 0.49 18.06 -7.02
N GLU A 104 0.95 17.83 -5.79
CA GLU A 104 1.78 18.77 -5.04
C GLU A 104 3.26 18.44 -5.26
N ASP A 105 4.10 19.46 -5.44
CA ASP A 105 5.53 19.31 -5.72
C ASP A 105 6.22 18.53 -4.59
N PRO A 106 6.65 17.27 -4.81
CA PRO A 106 7.25 16.46 -3.77
C PRO A 106 8.60 17.02 -3.30
N ALA A 107 9.31 17.76 -4.16
CA ALA A 107 10.62 18.33 -3.84
C ALA A 107 10.49 19.50 -2.86
N GLY A 108 9.51 20.39 -3.07
CA GLY A 108 9.20 21.47 -2.14
C GLY A 108 8.74 20.96 -0.78
N PHE A 109 8.05 19.82 -0.73
CA PHE A 109 7.55 19.24 0.52
C PHE A 109 8.66 18.81 1.48
N LEU A 110 9.72 18.18 0.97
CA LEU A 110 10.83 17.70 1.81
C LEU A 110 11.65 18.84 2.39
N THR A 111 11.65 20.02 1.75
CA THR A 111 12.30 21.23 2.28
C THR A 111 11.51 21.92 3.40
N ALA A 112 10.25 21.53 3.62
CA ALA A 112 9.40 22.08 4.66
C ALA A 112 9.63 21.43 6.05
N PHE A 113 10.61 20.53 6.16
CA PHE A 113 10.88 19.71 7.35
C PHE A 113 12.33 19.75 7.82
#